data_AF-A0A0A2M029-F1
#
_entry.id   AF-A0A0A2M029-F1
#
_cell.length_a   1.000
_cell.length_b   1.000
_cell.length_c   1.000
_cell.angle_alpha   90.00
_cell.angle_beta   90.00
_cell.angle_gamma   90.00
#
_symmetry.space_group_name_H-M   'P 1'
#
loop_
_entity.id
_entity.type
_entity.pdbx_description
1 polymer ?
#
loop_
_entity_poly.entity_id
_entity_poly.type
_entity_poly.pdbx_seq_one_letter_code
_entity_poly.pdbx_strand_id
1 'polypeptide(L)'
;HISGMDIFARGLISADHIIKNTNYMQLRKERYASFDSGKGARFEKGELTLENLSEIARQNGEPQPKSGRQELFEQIIANAY
;
A
#
# COMPACT_ATOMS: atom_id res chain seq x y z
N HIS A 1 -26.52 9.26 -21.00
CA HIS A 1 -26.57 7.87 -20.50
C HIS A 1 -25.53 6.98 -21.19
N ILE A 2 -25.56 6.79 -22.52
CA ILE A 2 -24.60 5.93 -23.27
C ILE A 2 -23.13 6.29 -22.96
N SER A 3 -22.74 7.55 -23.16
CA SER A 3 -21.36 7.99 -22.87
C SER A 3 -20.96 7.77 -21.40
N GLY A 4 -21.90 7.88 -20.46
CA GLY A 4 -21.62 7.58 -19.05
C GLY A 4 -21.39 6.09 -18.82
N MET A 5 -22.17 5.22 -19.45
CA MET A 5 -22.00 3.77 -19.39
C MET A 5 -20.64 3.36 -19.96
N ASP A 6 -20.21 3.95 -21.08
CA ASP A 6 -18.90 3.67 -21.68
C ASP A 6 -17.74 4.11 -20.78
N ILE A 7 -17.85 5.27 -20.11
CA ILE A 7 -16.84 5.75 -19.16
C ILE A 7 -16.68 4.76 -17.99
N PHE A 8 -17.80 4.30 -17.41
CA PHE A 8 -17.75 3.31 -16.33
C PHE A 8 -17.19 1.96 -16.81
N ALA A 9 -17.60 1.50 -18.00
CA ALA A 9 -17.09 0.25 -18.57
C ALA A 9 -15.57 0.32 -18.81
N ARG A 10 -15.08 1.44 -19.37
CA ARG A 10 -13.64 1.65 -19.56
C ARG A 10 -12.88 1.70 -18.24
N GLY A 11 -13.41 2.43 -17.25
CA GLY A 11 -12.82 2.50 -15.91
C GLY A 11 -12.72 1.12 -15.24
N LEU A 12 -13.76 0.29 -15.38
CA LEU A 12 -13.77 -1.08 -14.87
C LEU A 12 -12.70 -1.95 -15.54
N ILE A 13 -12.59 -1.89 -16.87
CA ILE A 13 -11.59 -2.67 -17.62
C ILE A 13 -10.16 -2.25 -17.24
N SER A 14 -9.88 -0.94 -17.20
CA SER A 14 -8.57 -0.43 -16.76
C SER A 14 -8.24 -0.85 -15.32
N ALA A 15 -9.20 -0.76 -14.39
CA ALA A 15 -8.99 -1.18 -13.01
C ALA A 15 -8.71 -2.68 -12.89
N ASP A 16 -9.44 -3.52 -13.63
CA ASP A 16 -9.19 -4.97 -13.67
C ASP A 16 -7.79 -5.28 -14.19
N HIS A 17 -7.36 -4.56 -15.24
CA HIS A 17 -6.01 -4.70 -15.78
C HIS A 17 -4.93 -4.30 -14.77
N ILE A 18 -5.09 -3.17 -14.07
CA ILE A 18 -4.16 -2.73 -13.01
C ILE A 18 -4.02 -3.82 -11.95
N ILE A 19 -5.14 -4.34 -11.46
CA ILE A 19 -5.15 -5.29 -10.35
C ILE A 19 -4.53 -6.63 -10.75
N LYS A 20 -4.80 -7.12 -11.97
CA LYS A 20 -4.38 -8.46 -12.40
C LYS A 20 -3.02 -8.51 -13.08
N ASN A 21 -2.65 -7.46 -13.82
CA ASN A 21 -1.51 -7.51 -14.76
C ASN A 21 -0.36 -6.58 -14.37
N THR A 22 -0.46 -5.84 -13.26
CA THR A 22 0.60 -4.97 -12.79
C THR A 22 1.02 -5.33 -11.37
N ASN A 23 2.12 -4.74 -10.89
CA ASN A 23 2.61 -4.93 -9.53
C ASN A 23 1.92 -4.02 -8.49
N TYR A 24 0.86 -3.29 -8.85
CA TYR A 24 0.18 -2.33 -7.96
C TYR A 24 -0.16 -2.93 -6.59
N MET A 25 -0.80 -4.10 -6.58
CA MET A 25 -1.23 -4.77 -5.35
C MET A 25 -0.05 -5.24 -4.50
N GLN A 26 1.01 -5.74 -5.14
CA GLN A 26 2.23 -6.17 -4.47
C GLN A 26 2.95 -4.98 -3.83
N LEU A 27 3.16 -3.89 -4.58
CA LEU A 27 3.81 -2.67 -4.09
C LEU A 27 3.09 -2.11 -2.86
N ARG A 28 1.74 -2.09 -2.91
CA ARG A 28 0.93 -1.65 -1.77
C ARG A 28 1.08 -2.58 -0.57
N LYS A 29 1.09 -3.91 -0.76
CA LYS A 29 1.31 -4.88 0.32
C LYS A 29 2.69 -4.71 0.96
N GLU A 30 3.74 -4.63 0.14
CA GLU A 30 5.13 -4.46 0.60
C GLU A 30 5.31 -3.19 1.44
N ARG A 31 4.60 -2.11 1.11
CA ARG A 31 4.65 -0.86 1.88
C ARG A 31 4.23 -1.04 3.34
N TYR A 32 3.24 -1.90 3.61
CA TYR A 32 2.68 -2.12 4.94
C TYR A 32 3.11 -3.43 5.59
N ALA A 33 4.01 -4.21 4.97
CA ALA A 33 4.44 -5.52 5.46
C ALA A 33 5.04 -5.52 6.88
N SER A 34 5.49 -4.37 7.40
CA SER A 34 5.95 -4.26 8.80
C SER A 34 4.84 -4.49 9.83
N PHE A 35 3.58 -4.29 9.44
CA PHE A 35 2.41 -4.54 10.29
C PHE A 35 1.92 -5.99 10.19
N ASP A 36 2.31 -6.74 9.17
CA ASP A 36 1.88 -8.14 8.99
C ASP A 36 2.62 -9.13 9.91
N SER A 37 3.71 -8.70 10.59
CA SER A 37 4.52 -9.60 11.42
C SER A 37 5.18 -8.92 12.62
N GLY A 38 5.69 -9.74 13.55
CA GLY A 38 6.50 -9.30 14.69
C GLY A 38 5.83 -8.24 15.57
N LYS A 39 6.59 -7.22 15.95
CA LYS A 39 6.14 -6.11 16.81
C LYS A 39 5.03 -5.27 16.14
N GLY A 40 5.04 -5.12 14.81
CA GLY A 40 4.02 -4.35 14.10
C GLY A 40 2.65 -5.02 14.09
N ALA A 41 2.59 -6.35 13.95
CA ALA A 41 1.34 -7.10 14.04
C ALA A 41 0.71 -7.01 15.44
N ARG A 42 1.54 -7.08 16.49
CA ARG A 42 1.09 -6.91 17.87
C ARG A 42 0.57 -5.49 18.13
N PHE A 43 1.23 -4.49 17.55
CA PHE A 43 0.78 -3.10 17.60
C PHE A 43 -0.60 -2.92 16.98
N GLU A 44 -0.82 -3.42 15.75
CA GLU A 44 -2.09 -3.27 15.04
C GLU A 44 -3.26 -3.98 15.77
N LYS A 45 -2.97 -5.08 16.47
CA LYS A 45 -3.95 -5.79 17.31
C LYS A 45 -4.22 -5.13 18.66
N GLY A 46 -3.54 -4.02 18.99
CA GLY A 46 -3.70 -3.32 20.28
C GLY A 46 -3.07 -4.06 21.46
N GLU A 47 -2.11 -4.95 21.23
CA GLU A 47 -1.47 -5.78 22.26
C GLU A 47 -0.27 -5.10 22.93
N LEU A 48 0.08 -3.87 22.52
CA LEU A 48 1.24 -3.13 23.02
C LEU A 48 0.79 -1.88 23.77
N THR A 49 1.39 -1.64 24.94
CA THR A 49 1.23 -0.37 25.66
C THR A 49 2.16 0.71 25.11
N LEU A 50 1.96 1.96 25.55
CA LEU A 50 2.85 3.07 25.18
C LEU A 50 4.29 2.84 25.65
N GLU A 51 4.49 2.21 26.80
CA GLU A 51 5.81 1.85 27.33
C GLU A 51 6.51 0.86 26.41
N ASN A 52 5.79 -0.16 25.91
CA ASN A 52 6.35 -1.11 24.95
C ASN A 52 6.77 -0.42 23.65
N LEU A 53 5.96 0.52 23.14
CA LEU A 53 6.30 1.29 21.94
C LEU A 53 7.54 2.18 22.16
N SER A 54 7.67 2.80 23.32
CA SER A 54 8.85 3.60 23.68
C SER A 54 10.12 2.75 23.68
N GLU A 55 10.06 1.53 24.23
CA GLU A 55 11.20 0.63 24.24
C GLU A 55 11.58 0.14 22.84
N ILE A 56 10.60 -0.16 21.99
CA ILE A 56 10.83 -0.52 20.59
C ILE A 56 11.56 0.61 19.85
N ALA A 57 11.15 1.86 20.04
CA ALA A 57 11.79 3.02 19.42
C ALA A 57 13.25 3.19 19.88
N ARG A 58 13.52 3.05 21.19
CA ARG A 58 14.88 3.16 21.74
C ARG A 58 15.82 2.06 21.23
N GLN A 59 15.32 0.84 21.07
CA GLN A 59 16.10 -0.30 20.58
C GLN A 59 16.41 -0.23 19.08
N ASN A 60 15.47 0.30 18.28
CA ASN A 60 15.57 0.27 16.82
C ASN A 60 16.33 1.46 16.22
N GLY A 61 16.57 2.53 16.98
CA GLY A 61 17.24 3.73 16.49
C GLY A 61 16.46 4.47 15.41
N GLU A 62 17.16 5.22 14.55
CA GLU A 62 16.54 6.02 13.49
C GLU A 62 15.89 5.13 12.41
N PRO A 63 14.60 5.31 12.09
CA PRO A 63 13.94 4.58 11.02
C PRO A 63 14.58 4.86 9.66
N GLN A 64 14.74 3.82 8.85
CA GLN A 64 15.27 3.99 7.49
C GLN A 64 14.22 4.66 6.58
N PRO A 65 14.56 5.76 5.88
CA PRO A 65 13.65 6.39 4.95
C PRO A 65 13.33 5.43 3.80
N LYS A 66 12.04 5.30 3.46
CA LYS A 66 11.56 4.49 2.34
C LYS A 66 10.82 5.37 1.35
N SER A 67 11.31 5.43 0.10
CA SER A 67 10.63 6.12 -1.00
C SER A 67 9.17 5.68 -1.11
N GLY A 68 8.27 6.64 -1.32
CA GLY A 68 6.84 6.40 -1.55
C GLY A 68 6.54 5.84 -2.94
N ARG A 69 7.50 5.91 -3.88
CA ARG A 69 7.35 5.49 -5.28
C ARG A 69 6.10 6.10 -5.94
N GLN A 70 5.80 7.36 -5.65
CA GLN A 70 4.57 8.03 -6.10
C GLN A 70 4.46 8.03 -7.63
N GLU A 71 5.52 8.44 -8.31
CA GLU A 71 5.57 8.52 -9.77
C GLU A 71 5.40 7.14 -10.41
N LEU A 72 5.90 6.08 -9.77
CA LEU A 72 5.68 4.70 -10.22
C LEU A 72 4.20 4.31 -10.14
N PHE A 73 3.52 4.63 -9.03
CA PHE A 73 2.08 4.36 -8.90
C PHE A 73 1.26 5.16 -9.93
N GLU A 74 1.62 6.43 -10.15
CA GLU A 74 0.98 7.27 -11.16
C GLU A 74 1.21 6.72 -12.57
N GLN A 75 2.42 6.25 -12.89
CA GLN A 75 2.73 5.62 -14.18
C GLN A 75 1.95 4.32 -14.40
N ILE A 76 1.77 3.48 -13.37
CA ILE A 76 0.95 2.27 -13.49
C ILE A 76 -0.49 2.63 -13.87
N ILE A 77 -1.07 3.67 -13.27
CA ILE A 77 -2.44 4.11 -13.55
C ILE A 77 -2.53 4.76 -14.93
N ALA A 78 -1.60 5.66 -15.26
CA ALA A 78 -1.62 6.41 -16.51
C ALA A 78 -1.41 5.52 -17.75
N ASN A 79 -0.70 4.41 -17.60
CA ASN A 79 -0.46 3.43 -18.68
C ASN A 79 -1.39 2.21 -18.60
N ALA A 80 -2.39 2.22 -17.73
CA ALA A 80 -3.39 1.16 -17.63
C ALA A 80 -4.50 1.35 -18.66
N TYR A 81 -4.12 1.32 -19.94
CA TYR A 81 -4.92 1.08 -21.14
C TYR A 81 -4.13 1.52 -22.37
#